data_AF-A0A9W9MCF4-F1
#
_entry.id   AF-A0A9W9MCF4-F1
#
_cell.length_a   1.000
_cell.length_b   1.000
_cell.length_c   1.000
_cell.angle_alpha   90.00
_cell.angle_beta   90.00
_cell.angle_gamma   90.00
#
_symmetry.space_group_name_H-M   'P 1'
#
loop_
_entity.id
_entity.type
_entity.pdbx_description
1 polymer ?
#
loop_
_entity_poly.entity_id
_entity_poly.type
_entity_poly.pdbx_seq_one_letter_code
_entity_poly.pdbx_strand_id
1 'polypeptide(L)'
;MSQATAIVNYFMTVGGAFFLAAAQCAFNNQLVQTIAIKLPEIDPAVVIATGATQIREVFTGSQVSVIVDAYMVSLKAVFAITIAAFGITTVIGFFGSWKKLHSDELKKAAGGAA
;
A
#
# COMPACT_ATOMS: atom_id res chain seq x y z
N MET A 1 3.83 30.35 -1.69
CA MET A 1 4.18 29.20 -2.55
C MET A 1 5.02 28.18 -1.82
N SER A 2 6.14 28.54 -1.19
CA SER A 2 6.94 27.60 -0.37
C SER A 2 6.10 26.81 0.66
N GLN A 3 5.20 27.49 1.38
CA GLN A 3 4.36 26.83 2.38
C GLN A 3 3.35 25.83 1.77
N ALA A 4 2.69 26.20 0.67
CA ALA A 4 1.74 25.32 -0.01
C ALA A 4 2.43 24.10 -0.65
N THR A 5 3.57 24.30 -1.31
CA THR A 5 4.35 23.21 -1.92
C THR A 5 4.95 22.28 -0.86
N ALA A 6 5.41 22.82 0.27
CA ALA A 6 5.90 22.01 1.38
C ALA A 6 4.80 21.13 1.99
N ILE A 7 3.60 21.68 2.16
CA ILE A 7 2.42 20.92 2.62
C ILE A 7 2.10 19.79 1.64
N VAL A 8 2.06 20.06 0.34
CA VAL A 8 1.78 19.04 -0.69
C VAL A 8 2.84 17.94 -0.69
N ASN A 9 4.12 18.30 -0.65
CA ASN A 9 5.21 17.32 -0.62
C ASN A 9 5.18 16.46 0.66
N TYR A 10 4.86 17.07 1.80
CA TYR A 10 4.68 16.35 3.06
C TYR A 10 3.57 15.30 2.92
N PHE A 11 2.39 15.66 2.42
CA PHE A 11 1.30 14.69 2.25
C PHE A 11 1.61 13.60 1.22
N MET A 12 2.38 13.89 0.16
CA MET A 12 2.80 12.88 -0.81
C MET A 12 3.78 11.87 -0.19
N THR A 13 4.85 12.34 0.46
CA THR A 13 5.89 11.46 0.99
C THR A 13 5.43 10.76 2.28
N VAL A 14 4.96 11.54 3.25
CA VAL A 14 4.60 11.03 4.57
C VAL A 14 3.27 10.29 4.53
N GLY A 15 2.28 10.82 3.80
CA GLY A 15 1.02 10.11 3.58
C GLY A 15 1.24 8.76 2.90
N GLY A 16 2.00 8.75 1.80
CA GLY A 16 2.35 7.50 1.09
C GLY A 16 3.06 6.48 1.99
N ALA A 17 4.02 6.92 2.80
CA ALA A 17 4.74 6.06 3.74
C ALA A 17 3.82 5.45 4.81
N PHE A 18 2.91 6.24 5.39
CA PHE A 18 1.95 5.75 6.38
C PHE A 18 0.99 4.71 5.80
N PHE A 19 0.44 4.95 4.62
CA PHE A 19 -0.44 3.97 3.97
C PHE A 19 0.31 2.70 3.58
N LEU A 20 1.57 2.81 3.14
CA LEU A 20 2.41 1.65 2.85
C LEU A 20 2.69 0.83 4.12
N ALA A 21 3.02 1.48 5.23
CA ALA A 21 3.24 0.82 6.52
C ALA A 21 1.97 0.12 7.00
N ALA A 22 0.80 0.78 6.91
CA ALA A 22 -0.48 0.20 7.27
C ALA A 22 -0.83 -1.02 6.40
N ALA A 23 -0.60 -0.93 5.08
CA ALA A 23 -0.78 -2.03 4.15
C ALA A 23 0.15 -3.21 4.48
N GLN A 24 1.42 -2.95 4.80
CA GLN A 24 2.37 -3.99 5.21
C GLN A 24 1.95 -4.66 6.53
N CYS A 25 1.53 -3.90 7.54
CA CYS A 25 1.03 -4.46 8.79
C CYS A 25 -0.21 -5.34 8.57
N ALA A 26 -1.16 -4.88 7.75
CA ALA A 26 -2.36 -5.64 7.42
C ALA A 26 -2.02 -6.94 6.66
N PHE A 27 -1.12 -6.85 5.67
CA PHE A 27 -0.63 -8.00 4.92
C PHE A 27 0.01 -9.04 5.84
N ASN A 28 0.97 -8.61 6.67
CA ASN A 28 1.70 -9.50 7.57
C ASN A 28 0.76 -10.19 8.56
N ASN A 29 -0.17 -9.43 9.17
CA ASN A 29 -1.11 -9.99 10.12
C ASN A 29 -2.05 -11.02 9.47
N GLN A 30 -2.58 -10.72 8.27
CA GLN A 30 -3.42 -11.67 7.54
C GLN A 30 -2.66 -12.92 7.08
N LEU A 31 -1.41 -12.74 6.63
CA LEU A 31 -0.60 -13.85 6.15
C LEU A 31 -0.27 -14.81 7.29
N VAL A 32 0.13 -14.29 8.46
CA VAL A 32 0.37 -15.10 9.66
C VAL A 32 -0.88 -15.86 10.08
N GLN A 33 -2.03 -15.18 10.15
CA GLN A 33 -3.30 -15.83 10.52
C GLN A 33 -3.69 -16.92 9.52
N THR A 34 -3.58 -16.65 8.22
CA THR A 34 -4.01 -17.60 7.19
C THR A 34 -3.10 -18.82 7.14
N ILE A 35 -1.78 -18.64 7.30
CA ILE A 35 -0.82 -19.75 7.37
C ILE A 35 -1.04 -20.59 8.63
N ALA A 36 -1.21 -19.96 9.79
CA ALA A 36 -1.46 -20.67 11.04
C ALA A 36 -2.71 -21.57 10.97
N ILE A 37 -3.73 -21.18 10.19
CA ILE A 37 -4.94 -21.98 9.98
C ILE A 37 -4.74 -23.07 8.93
N LYS A 38 -4.11 -22.76 7.79
CA LYS A 38 -4.03 -23.68 6.64
C LYS A 38 -2.85 -24.65 6.71
N LEU A 39 -1.76 -24.28 7.37
CA LEU A 39 -0.49 -25.00 7.46
C LEU A 39 0.13 -24.83 8.86
N PRO A 40 -0.42 -25.48 9.89
CA PRO A 40 0.11 -25.38 11.26
C PRO A 40 1.49 -26.04 11.45
N GLU A 41 1.93 -26.87 10.51
CA GLU A 41 3.25 -27.51 10.53
C GLU A 41 4.40 -26.55 10.15
N ILE A 42 4.09 -25.38 9.57
CA ILE A 42 5.08 -24.42 9.08
C ILE A 42 5.05 -23.16 9.94
N ASP A 43 6.21 -22.70 10.39
CA ASP A 43 6.34 -21.42 11.07
C ASP A 43 6.06 -20.27 10.09
N PRO A 44 5.01 -19.44 10.34
CA PRO A 44 4.69 -18.30 9.48
C PRO A 44 5.84 -17.30 9.34
N ALA A 45 6.73 -17.20 10.34
CA ALA A 45 7.88 -16.30 10.29
C ALA A 45 8.87 -16.70 9.18
N VAL A 46 9.05 -18.01 8.94
CA VAL A 46 9.88 -18.52 7.85
C VAL A 46 9.26 -18.17 6.51
N VAL A 47 7.94 -18.30 6.36
CA VAL A 47 7.26 -17.95 5.10
C VAL A 47 7.38 -16.46 4.76
N ILE A 48 7.30 -15.59 5.77
CA ILE A 48 7.52 -14.14 5.59
C ILE A 48 8.98 -13.85 5.20
N ALA A 49 9.95 -14.53 5.84
CA ALA A 49 11.37 -14.30 5.62
C ALA A 49 11.89 -14.86 4.28
N THR A 50 11.39 -16.02 3.85
CA THR A 50 11.76 -16.66 2.58
C THR A 50 11.30 -15.84 1.37
N GLY A 51 10.20 -15.08 1.50
CA GLY A 51 9.71 -14.20 0.45
C GLY A 51 9.14 -14.94 -0.77
N ALA A 52 8.22 -14.31 -1.51
CA ALA A 52 7.39 -14.96 -2.52
C ALA A 52 8.16 -15.75 -3.60
N THR A 53 9.37 -15.32 -3.93
CA THR A 53 10.21 -15.88 -4.99
C THR A 53 10.88 -17.20 -4.61
N GLN A 54 11.22 -17.40 -3.32
CA GLN A 54 11.95 -18.58 -2.86
C GLN A 54 11.03 -19.68 -2.32
N ILE A 55 9.72 -19.41 -2.20
CA ILE A 55 8.74 -20.37 -1.69
C ILE A 55 8.72 -21.66 -2.54
N ARG A 56 8.97 -21.57 -3.85
CA ARG A 56 9.02 -22.72 -4.76
C ARG A 56 10.27 -23.60 -4.60
N GLU A 57 11.33 -23.08 -4.00
CA GLU A 57 12.58 -23.80 -3.78
C GLU A 57 12.63 -24.43 -2.38
N VAL A 58 11.99 -23.78 -1.40
CA VAL A 58 12.05 -24.17 0.02
C VAL A 58 10.91 -25.12 0.43
N PHE A 59 9.75 -25.04 -0.22
CA PHE A 59 8.57 -25.82 0.16
C PHE A 59 8.18 -26.87 -0.89
N THR A 60 7.56 -27.95 -0.41
CA THR A 60 7.04 -29.00 -1.29
C THR A 60 5.86 -28.49 -2.15
N GLY A 61 5.68 -29.05 -3.35
CA GLY A 61 4.71 -28.53 -4.33
C GLY A 61 3.25 -28.40 -3.82
N SER A 62 2.82 -29.24 -2.88
CA SER A 62 1.49 -29.12 -2.26
C SER A 62 1.40 -27.94 -1.29
N GLN A 63 2.45 -27.69 -0.51
CA GLN A 63 2.54 -26.57 0.43
C GLN A 63 2.63 -25.22 -0.30
N VAL A 64 3.37 -25.17 -1.42
CA VAL A 64 3.47 -23.97 -2.26
C VAL A 64 2.10 -23.48 -2.68
N SER A 65 1.21 -24.37 -3.13
CA SER A 65 -0.12 -23.95 -3.59
C SER A 65 -0.96 -23.33 -2.47
N VAL A 66 -0.84 -23.85 -1.25
CA VAL A 66 -1.56 -23.33 -0.08
C VAL A 66 -0.98 -21.99 0.38
N ILE A 67 0.35 -21.85 0.35
CA ILE A 67 1.01 -20.59 0.69
C ILE A 67 0.63 -19.50 -0.33
N VAL A 68 0.60 -19.82 -1.63
CA VAL A 68 0.17 -18.88 -2.67
C VAL A 68 -1.27 -18.42 -2.43
N ASP A 69 -2.18 -19.33 -2.07
CA ASP A 69 -3.55 -18.97 -1.72
C ASP A 69 -3.62 -18.04 -0.50
N ALA A 70 -2.82 -18.32 0.54
CA ALA A 70 -2.70 -17.45 1.72
C ALA A 70 -2.17 -16.06 1.37
N TYR A 71 -1.20 -15.96 0.46
CA TYR A 71 -0.71 -14.68 -0.08
C TYR A 71 -1.83 -13.91 -0.79
N MET A 72 -2.63 -14.59 -1.60
CA MET A 72 -3.75 -13.96 -2.32
C MET A 72 -4.81 -13.42 -1.36
N VAL A 73 -5.15 -14.16 -0.30
CA VAL A 73 -6.06 -13.67 0.76
C VAL A 73 -5.50 -12.42 1.43
N SER A 74 -4.22 -12.43 1.77
CA SER A 74 -3.54 -11.30 2.41
C SER A 74 -3.50 -10.07 1.49
N LEU A 75 -3.24 -10.26 0.20
CA LEU A 75 -3.30 -9.19 -0.81
C LEU A 75 -4.70 -8.61 -0.97
N LYS A 76 -5.76 -9.42 -0.89
CA LYS A 76 -7.14 -8.91 -0.95
C LYS A 76 -7.42 -7.92 0.19
N ALA A 77 -6.88 -8.18 1.39
CA ALA A 77 -7.00 -7.24 2.51
C ALA A 77 -6.27 -5.93 2.24
N VAL A 78 -5.05 -5.98 1.67
CA VAL A 78 -4.31 -4.78 1.24
C VAL A 78 -5.08 -3.99 0.20
N PHE A 79 -5.61 -4.65 -0.84
CA PHE A 79 -6.40 -4.00 -1.87
C PHE A 79 -7.67 -3.37 -1.30
N ALA A 80 -8.34 -4.00 -0.33
CA ALA A 80 -9.51 -3.43 0.32
C ALA A 80 -9.19 -2.09 1.01
N ILE A 81 -8.08 -2.02 1.76
CA ILE A 81 -7.63 -0.80 2.44
C ILE A 81 -7.27 0.29 1.41
N THR A 82 -6.52 -0.08 0.37
CA THR A 82 -6.11 0.85 -0.69
C THR A 82 -7.32 1.39 -1.44
N ILE A 83 -8.25 0.54 -1.86
CA ILE A 83 -9.48 0.96 -2.55
C ILE A 83 -10.30 1.89 -1.67
N ALA A 84 -10.45 1.61 -0.38
CA ALA A 84 -11.15 2.49 0.55
C ALA A 84 -10.46 3.86 0.66
N ALA A 85 -9.13 3.90 0.81
CA ALA A 85 -8.36 5.13 0.91
C ALA A 85 -8.44 5.99 -0.37
N PHE A 86 -8.24 5.39 -1.54
CA PHE A 86 -8.37 6.07 -2.83
C PHE A 86 -9.82 6.49 -3.13
N GLY A 87 -10.79 5.68 -2.73
CA GLY A 87 -12.21 5.99 -2.85
C GLY A 87 -12.58 7.24 -2.07
N ILE A 88 -12.19 7.31 -0.79
CA ILE A 88 -12.42 8.49 0.06
C ILE A 88 -11.71 9.72 -0.52
N THR A 89 -10.45 9.58 -0.94
CA THR A 89 -9.68 10.68 -1.54
C THR A 89 -10.35 11.20 -2.83
N THR A 90 -10.87 10.30 -3.67
CA THR A 90 -11.59 10.66 -4.90
C THR A 90 -12.87 11.44 -4.59
N VAL A 91 -13.65 10.97 -3.61
CA VAL A 91 -14.88 11.66 -3.19
C VAL A 91 -14.58 13.05 -2.65
N ILE A 92 -13.57 13.19 -1.78
CA ILE A 92 -13.14 14.49 -1.25
C ILE A 92 -12.66 15.42 -2.38
N GLY A 93 -11.92 14.88 -3.35
CA GLY A 93 -11.46 15.63 -4.53
C GLY A 93 -12.59 16.19 -5.36
N PHE A 94 -13.71 15.47 -5.48
CA PHE A 94 -14.91 15.97 -6.17
C PHE A 94 -15.55 17.18 -5.49
N PHE A 95 -15.52 17.26 -4.15
CA PHE A 95 -16.01 18.41 -3.38
C PHE A 95 -15.01 19.58 -3.29
N GLY A 96 -13.80 19.42 -3.85
CA GLY A 96 -12.80 20.47 -3.90
C GLY A 96 -13.28 21.68 -4.71
N SER A 97 -12.75 22.88 -4.42
CA SER A 97 -13.10 24.07 -5.18
C SER A 97 -12.58 23.95 -6.62
N TRP A 98 -13.46 23.66 -7.58
CA TRP A 98 -13.21 23.72 -9.02
C TRP A 98 -13.05 25.17 -9.53
N LYS A 99 -12.49 26.07 -8.70
CA LYS A 99 -12.09 27.39 -9.17
C LYS A 99 -10.91 27.19 -10.11
N LYS A 100 -11.00 27.81 -11.30
CA LYS A 100 -9.89 27.87 -12.25
C LYS A 100 -8.64 28.37 -11.51
N LEU A 101 -7.64 27.51 -11.38
CA LEU A 101 -6.32 27.93 -10.95
C LEU A 101 -5.80 28.85 -12.06
N HIS A 102 -5.74 30.16 -11.78
CA HIS A 102 -5.16 31.11 -12.73
C HIS A 102 -3.71 30.67 -12.99
N SER A 103 -3.41 30.43 -14.27
CA SER A 103 -2.13 29.94 -14.75
C SER A 103 -0.94 30.81 -14.33
N ASP A 104 -1.17 32.09 -14.03
CA ASP A 104 -0.16 33.01 -13.49
C ASP A 104 0.29 32.64 -12.07
N GLU A 105 -0.61 32.14 -11.22
CA GLU A 105 -0.29 31.69 -9.86
C GLU A 105 0.42 30.32 -9.88
N LEU A 106 0.17 29.52 -10.92
CA LEU A 106 0.76 28.18 -11.12
C LEU A 106 2.16 28.24 -11.72
N LYS A 107 2.41 29.17 -12.66
CA LYS A 107 3.78 29.50 -13.10
C LYS A 107 4.62 30.03 -11.95
N LYS A 108 4.01 30.78 -11.03
CA LYS A 108 4.66 31.24 -9.81
C LYS A 108 4.92 30.03 -8.88
N ALA A 109 3.95 29.14 -8.68
CA ALA A 109 3.99 28.06 -7.69
C ALA A 109 4.83 26.84 -8.09
N ALA A 110 4.97 26.56 -9.38
CA ALA A 110 5.77 25.45 -9.92
C ALA A 110 7.26 25.78 -10.09
N GLY A 111 7.68 26.99 -9.74
CA GLY A 111 9.06 27.43 -9.83
C GLY A 111 9.32 28.23 -11.11
N GLY A 112 9.74 29.47 -10.93
CA GLY A 112 10.69 30.08 -11.85
C GLY A 112 11.95 29.23 -11.82
N ALA A 113 12.02 28.27 -12.74
CA ALA A 113 13.28 27.71 -13.19
C ALA A 113 13.96 28.79 -14.04
N ALA A 114 14.85 29.54 -13.41
CA ALA A 114 16.00 30.21 -13.99
C ALA A 114 17.03 30.37 -12.88
#